data_AF-A0A2W6RG91-F1
#
_entry.id   AF-A0A2W6RG91-F1
#
_cell.length_a   1.000
_cell.length_b   1.000
_cell.length_c   1.000
_cell.angle_alpha   90.00
_cell.angle_beta   90.00
_cell.angle_gamma   90.00
#
_symmetry.space_group_name_H-M   'P 1'
#
loop_
_entity.id
_entity.type
_entity.pdbx_description
1 polymer ?
#
loop_
_entity_poly.entity_id
_entity_poly.type
_entity_poly.pdbx_seq_one_letter_code
_entity_poly.pdbx_strand_id
1 'polypeptide(L)'
;MDSYYCIVNLPGAPVRDICVLDASDDQSANRALEDVARNWAGFETLYLYCGERLVTVLSNPALGFAAPLNDLDLADVRFLNAA
;
A
#
# COMPACT_ATOMS: atom_id res chain seq x y z
N MET A 1 -8.50 19.02 12.03
CA MET A 1 -7.82 19.02 10.72
C MET A 1 -7.27 17.63 10.56
N ASP A 2 -7.70 16.91 9.53
CA ASP A 2 -7.30 15.52 9.33
C ASP A 2 -5.83 15.47 8.89
N SER A 3 -5.09 14.47 9.39
CA SER A 3 -3.69 14.29 9.05
C SER A 3 -3.55 13.41 7.82
N TYR A 4 -2.57 13.74 6.96
CA TYR A 4 -2.18 12.88 5.86
C TYR A 4 -1.18 11.84 6.35
N TYR A 5 -1.38 10.60 5.96
CA TYR A 5 -0.44 9.51 6.21
C TYR A 5 -0.48 8.52 5.07
N CYS A 6 0.61 7.79 4.88
CA CYS A 6 0.64 6.67 3.97
C CYS A 6 1.04 5.37 4.66
N ILE A 7 0.52 4.26 4.14
CA ILE A 7 0.88 2.90 4.53
C ILE A 7 1.77 2.33 3.44
N VAL A 8 2.96 1.90 3.83
CA VAL A 8 3.95 1.27 2.95
C VAL A 8 3.85 -0.24 3.09
N ASN A 9 3.47 -0.92 2.01
CA ASN A 9 3.53 -2.37 1.94
C ASN A 9 4.84 -2.81 1.29
N LEU A 10 5.50 -3.79 1.91
CA LEU A 10 6.70 -4.42 1.38
C LEU A 10 6.37 -5.86 0.94
N PRO A 11 6.99 -6.36 -0.14
CA PRO A 11 6.71 -7.69 -0.66
C PRO A 11 7.05 -8.77 0.38
N GLY A 12 6.10 -9.65 0.66
CA GLY A 12 6.27 -10.78 1.59
C GLY A 12 6.39 -10.41 3.07
N ALA A 13 6.22 -9.13 3.43
CA ALA A 13 6.28 -8.68 4.81
C ALA A 13 4.87 -8.58 5.42
N PRO A 14 4.61 -9.21 6.58
CA PRO A 14 3.36 -9.01 7.32
C PRO A 14 3.32 -7.66 8.05
N VAL A 15 4.49 -7.02 8.22
CA VAL A 15 4.64 -5.72 8.87
C VAL A 15 4.54 -4.61 7.82
N ARG A 16 3.74 -3.59 8.10
CA ARG A 16 3.54 -2.41 7.26
C ARG A 16 4.06 -1.19 8.00
N ASP A 17 4.80 -0.34 7.29
CA ASP A 17 5.27 0.92 7.85
C ASP A 17 4.25 2.03 7.57
N ILE A 18 4.15 2.98 8.50
CA ILE A 18 3.25 4.13 8.40
C ILE A 18 4.08 5.40 8.41
N CYS A 19 3.90 6.25 7.41
CA CYS A 19 4.54 7.56 7.33
C CYS A 19 3.49 8.66 7.47
N VAL A 20 3.68 9.58 8.41
CA VAL A 20 2.86 10.80 8.49
C VAL A 20 3.47 11.84 7.57
N LEU A 21 2.63 12.51 6.77
CA LEU A 21 3.07 13.47 5.76
C LEU A 21 2.71 14.89 6.20
N ASP A 22 3.67 15.80 6.05
CA ASP A 22 3.43 17.22 6.20
C ASP A 22 2.79 17.76 4.91
N ALA A 23 1.46 17.80 4.89
CA ALA A 23 0.66 18.22 3.75
C ALA A 23 -0.61 18.96 4.20
N SER A 24 -0.96 20.01 3.46
CA SER A 24 -2.16 20.82 3.71
C SER A 24 -3.35 20.42 2.85
N ASP A 25 -3.11 19.73 1.74
CA ASP A 25 -4.10 19.33 0.75
C ASP A 25 -3.68 18.05 0.00
N ASP A 26 -4.60 17.47 -0.78
CA ASP A 26 -4.34 16.23 -1.53
C ASP A 26 -3.18 16.40 -2.53
N GLN A 27 -2.96 17.60 -3.08
CA GLN A 27 -1.90 17.82 -4.07
C GLN A 27 -0.51 17.80 -3.43
N SER A 28 -0.34 18.51 -2.31
CA SER A 28 0.88 18.49 -1.50
C SER A 28 1.14 17.10 -0.92
N ALA A 29 0.10 16.38 -0.51
CA ALA A 29 0.20 15.00 -0.03
C ALA A 29 0.69 14.03 -1.11
N ASN A 30 0.21 14.16 -2.35
CA ASN A 30 0.69 13.35 -3.47
C ASN A 30 2.18 13.64 -3.79
N ARG A 31 2.63 14.90 -3.72
CA ARG A 31 4.06 15.22 -3.88
C ARG A 31 4.91 14.59 -2.78
N ALA A 32 4.46 14.67 -1.53
CA ALA A 32 5.13 14.02 -0.41
C ALA A 32 5.14 12.48 -0.56
N LEU A 33 4.09 11.90 -1.15
CA LEU A 33 4.04 10.47 -1.47
C LEU A 33 5.09 10.07 -2.52
N GLU A 34 5.34 10.90 -3.52
CA GLU A 34 6.43 10.68 -4.49
C GLU A 34 7.81 10.68 -3.82
N ASP A 35 8.03 11.55 -2.82
CA ASP A 35 9.26 11.55 -2.02
C ASP A 35 9.41 10.24 -1.23
N VAL A 36 8.34 9.74 -0.61
CA VAL A 36 8.34 8.43 0.06
C VAL A 36 8.69 7.32 -0.93
N ALA A 37 8.06 7.33 -2.11
CA ALA A 37 8.31 6.34 -3.16
C ALA A 37 9.78 6.32 -3.61
N ARG A 38 10.41 7.48 -3.75
CA ARG A 38 11.84 7.59 -4.08
C ARG A 38 12.75 7.05 -2.97
N ASN A 39 12.41 7.29 -1.71
CA ASN A 39 13.20 6.86 -0.56
C ASN A 39 13.05 5.37 -0.25
N TRP A 40 11.95 4.74 -0.67
CA TRP A 40 11.60 3.35 -0.36
C TRP A 40 11.57 2.47 -1.60
N ALA A 41 12.68 2.36 -2.35
CA ALA A 41 12.72 1.67 -3.65
C ALA A 41 12.13 0.23 -3.71
N GLY A 42 12.00 -0.45 -2.57
CA GLY A 42 11.42 -1.80 -2.45
C GLY A 42 9.94 -1.88 -2.06
N PHE A 43 9.19 -0.77 -1.99
CA PHE A 43 7.75 -0.82 -1.71
C PHE A 43 7.01 -1.63 -2.79
N GLU A 44 5.96 -2.35 -2.43
CA GLU A 44 5.02 -2.96 -3.38
C GLU A 44 3.90 -1.97 -3.72
N THR A 45 3.26 -1.43 -2.69
CA THR A 45 2.22 -0.41 -2.80
C THR A 45 2.36 0.63 -1.69
N LEU A 46 2.00 1.88 -2.00
CA LEU A 46 1.78 2.96 -1.04
C LEU A 46 0.31 3.36 -1.07
N TYR A 47 -0.36 3.36 0.08
CA TYR A 47 -1.73 3.85 0.22
C TYR A 47 -1.72 5.19 0.95
N LEU A 48 -2.19 6.25 0.31
CA LEU A 48 -2.28 7.59 0.90
C LEU A 48 -3.68 7.85 1.45
N TYR A 49 -3.76 8.32 2.68
CA TYR A 49 -4.98 8.64 3.39
C TYR A 49 -4.98 10.07 3.93
N CYS A 50 -6.17 10.62 4.11
CA CYS A 50 -6.48 11.82 4.87
C CYS A 50 -7.53 11.45 5.91
N GLY A 51 -7.13 11.26 7.17
CA GLY A 51 -7.99 10.59 8.15
C GLY A 51 -8.40 9.18 7.68
N GLU A 52 -9.69 8.92 7.49
CA GLU A 52 -10.20 7.64 6.97
C GLU A 52 -10.37 7.61 5.44
N ARG A 53 -10.23 8.77 4.77
CA ARG A 53 -10.45 8.88 3.33
C ARG A 53 -9.22 8.42 2.57
N LEU A 54 -9.38 7.42 1.71
CA LEU A 54 -8.36 7.04 0.73
C LEU A 54 -8.23 8.14 -0.34
N VAL A 55 -7.01 8.63 -0.54
CA VAL A 55 -6.69 9.69 -1.50
C VAL A 55 -6.12 9.09 -2.79
N THR A 56 -5.07 8.26 -2.67
CA THR A 56 -4.31 7.70 -3.79
C THR A 56 -3.74 6.33 -3.42
N VAL A 57 -3.56 5.47 -4.42
CA VAL A 57 -2.73 4.26 -4.32
C VAL A 57 -1.64 4.34 -5.38
N LEU A 58 -0.39 4.12 -4.97
CA LEU A 58 0.76 4.02 -5.87
C LEU A 58 1.31 2.59 -5.83
N SER A 59 1.36 1.93 -6.98
CA SER A 59 2.06 0.65 -7.14
C SER A 59 3.49 0.88 -7.61
N ASN A 60 4.44 0.08 -7.14
CA ASN A 60 5.82 0.19 -7.59
C ASN A 60 5.98 -0.34 -9.03
N PRO A 61 6.32 0.51 -10.02
CA PRO A 61 6.46 0.06 -11.39
C PRO A 61 7.64 -0.91 -11.57
N ALA A 62 8.65 -0.89 -10.69
CA ALA A 62 9.84 -1.74 -10.79
C ALA A 62 9.59 -3.19 -10.37
N LEU A 63 8.59 -3.45 -9.52
CA LEU A 63 8.20 -4.81 -9.13
C LEU A 63 7.25 -5.46 -10.14
N GLY A 64 6.74 -4.69 -11.10
CA GLY A 64 5.70 -5.13 -12.02
C GLY A 64 4.38 -5.45 -11.30
N PHE A 65 3.43 -6.00 -12.03
CA PHE A 65 2.27 -6.62 -11.40
C PHE A 65 2.71 -7.97 -10.85
N ALA A 66 2.26 -8.31 -9.63
CA ALA A 66 2.30 -9.69 -9.18
C ALA A 66 1.69 -10.55 -10.29
N ALA A 67 2.38 -11.63 -10.66
CA ALA A 67 1.83 -12.57 -11.63
C ALA A 67 0.43 -12.98 -11.13
N PRO A 68 -0.59 -13.01 -12.00
CA PRO A 68 -1.89 -13.51 -11.60
C PRO A 68 -1.67 -14.85 -10.92
N LEU A 69 -2.29 -15.04 -9.75
CA LEU A 69 -2.32 -16.35 -9.13
C LEU A 69 -2.79 -17.31 -10.21
N ASN A 70 -2.02 -18.37 -10.50
CA ASN A 70 -2.54 -19.47 -11.31
C ASN A 70 -3.90 -19.84 -10.71
N ASP A 71 -4.91 -20.08 -11.54
CA ASP A 71 -6.23 -20.51 -11.08
C ASP A 71 -6.02 -21.58 -9.99
N LEU A 72 -6.23 -21.17 -8.74
CA LEU A 72 -6.16 -22.08 -7.62
C LEU A 72 -7.34 -23.02 -7.84
N ASP A 73 -7.05 -24.31 -7.98
CA ASP A 73 -8.13 -25.28 -7.95
C ASP A 73 -8.81 -25.14 -6.58
N LEU A 74 -9.99 -24.52 -6.57
CA LEU A 74 -10.75 -24.23 -5.36
C LEU A 74 -11.11 -25.54 -4.61
N ALA A 75 -10.95 -26.70 -5.25
CA ALA A 75 -11.05 -28.00 -4.61
C ALA A 75 -10.03 -28.22 -3.47
N ASP A 76 -8.87 -27.55 -3.51
CA ASP A 76 -7.82 -27.68 -2.49
C ASP A 76 -7.89 -26.62 -1.38
N VAL A 77 -8.79 -25.63 -1.50
CA VAL A 77 -8.99 -24.61 -0.46
C VAL A 77 -9.88 -25.16 0.65
N ARG A 78 -9.25 -25.75 1.67
CA ARG A 78 -9.95 -26.16 2.90
C ARG A 78 -9.99 -25.00 3.89
N PHE A 79 -11.17 -24.40 4.04
CA PHE A 79 -11.43 -23.50 5.18
C PHE A 79 -11.49 -24.36 6.44
N LEU A 80 -10.50 -24.19 7.33
CA LEU A 80 -10.55 -24.77 8.67
C LEU A 80 -11.65 -24.03 9.44
N ASN A 81 -12.84 -24.64 9.51
CA ASN A 81 -13.88 -24.18 10.42
C ASN A 81 -13.37 -24.39 11.85
N ALA A 82 -13.23 -23.30 12.60
CA ALA A 82 -13.00 -23.37 14.04
C ALA A 82 -14.21 -24.05 14.70
N ALA A 83 -13.96 -25.15 15.39
CA ALA A 83 -14.93 -25.86 16.23
C ALA A 83 -15.08 -25.19 17.59
#